data_AF-A0A7J0AEJ8-F1
#
_entry.id   AF-A0A7J0AEJ8-F1
#
_cell.length_a   1.000
_cell.length_b   1.000
_cell.length_c   1.000
_cell.angle_alpha   90.00
_cell.angle_beta   90.00
_cell.angle_gamma   90.00
#
_symmetry.space_group_name_H-M   'P 1'
#
loop_
_entity.id
_entity.type
_entity.pdbx_description
1 polymer ?
#
loop_
_entity_poly.entity_id
_entity_poly.type
_entity_poly.pdbx_seq_one_letter_code
_entity_poly.pdbx_strand_id
1 'polypeptide(L)'
;MRYTKNDIRNIPLTEFMAALGEKPVKAFGDMKLYYAPQRDDPEPMLVVDTNTNRWYDHSTDQSGDIIDLAAMKMNPNLYMDPRDFILKYMNEYEQGKELLAMARRPHEPITVGLDIKKVKLTDFMKALGQEHPVAADGNLRIYNAPYDANPGPTMVINTETNLWRDTKSGAYGGIYDLAYELTGSCNMSELNLYIAGQMSGMEKSQKVDSPRQEQEPDKPKRKMRL
;
A
#
# COMPACT_ATOMS: atom_id res chain seq x y z
N MET A 1 9.52 -16.65 1.25
CA MET A 1 10.28 -17.94 1.27
C MET A 1 9.42 -19.01 0.62
N ARG A 2 10.00 -20.05 -0.01
CA ARG A 2 9.21 -21.12 -0.65
C ARG A 2 9.71 -22.49 -0.19
N TYR A 3 8.82 -23.30 0.38
CA TYR A 3 9.09 -24.67 0.80
C TYR A 3 9.13 -25.63 -0.38
N THR A 4 10.00 -26.63 -0.26
CA THR A 4 10.22 -27.76 -1.16
C THR A 4 10.06 -29.08 -0.42
N LYS A 5 10.05 -30.21 -1.14
CA LYS A 5 9.88 -31.55 -0.53
C LYS A 5 10.94 -31.87 0.53
N ASN A 6 12.14 -31.32 0.40
CA ASN A 6 13.24 -31.53 1.36
C ASN A 6 13.00 -30.80 2.68
N ASP A 7 12.19 -29.76 2.69
CA ASP A 7 11.93 -28.94 3.88
C ASP A 7 10.87 -29.56 4.78
N ILE A 8 9.98 -30.41 4.23
CA ILE A 8 8.75 -30.90 4.89
C ILE A 8 9.00 -31.44 6.30
N ARG A 9 10.02 -32.26 6.49
CA ARG A 9 10.30 -32.89 7.79
C ARG A 9 10.70 -31.90 8.88
N ASN A 10 11.17 -30.72 8.49
CA ASN A 10 11.63 -29.69 9.39
C ASN A 10 10.59 -28.58 9.57
N ILE A 11 9.44 -28.65 8.87
CA ILE A 11 8.35 -27.70 9.06
C ILE A 11 7.75 -27.95 10.45
N PRO A 12 7.68 -26.92 11.33
CA PRO A 12 7.02 -27.08 12.61
C PRO A 12 5.54 -27.40 12.41
N LEU A 13 5.03 -28.44 13.09
CA LEU A 13 3.62 -28.80 13.08
C LEU A 13 2.74 -27.62 13.46
N THR A 14 3.22 -26.74 14.34
CA THR A 14 2.46 -25.55 14.75
C THR A 14 2.32 -24.51 13.63
N GLU A 15 3.32 -24.39 12.75
CA GLU A 15 3.21 -23.55 11.55
C GLU A 15 2.28 -24.18 10.52
N PHE A 16 2.33 -25.50 10.36
CA PHE A 16 1.41 -26.21 9.48
C PHE A 16 -0.04 -26.11 9.96
N MET A 17 -0.29 -26.27 11.27
CA MET A 17 -1.61 -26.04 11.86
C MET A 17 -2.08 -24.60 11.60
N ALA A 18 -1.22 -23.60 11.76
CA ALA A 18 -1.55 -22.21 11.46
C ALA A 18 -1.87 -21.99 9.96
N ALA A 19 -1.15 -22.66 9.06
CA ALA A 19 -1.43 -22.64 7.61
C ALA A 19 -2.79 -23.27 7.27
N LEU A 20 -3.26 -24.24 8.06
CA LEU A 20 -4.60 -24.81 7.97
C LEU A 20 -5.69 -23.92 8.60
N GLY A 21 -5.30 -22.82 9.25
CA GLY A 21 -6.20 -21.91 9.96
C GLY A 21 -6.42 -22.27 11.43
N GLU A 22 -5.75 -23.29 11.94
CA GLU A 22 -5.93 -23.79 13.30
C GLU A 22 -5.07 -23.02 14.32
N LYS A 23 -5.66 -22.76 15.48
CA LYS A 23 -4.99 -22.08 16.59
C LYS A 23 -4.98 -22.99 17.82
N PRO A 24 -3.91 -22.97 18.62
CA PRO A 24 -3.90 -23.74 19.86
C PRO A 24 -4.96 -23.19 20.80
N VAL A 25 -5.76 -24.08 21.37
CA VAL A 25 -6.70 -23.74 22.44
C VAL A 25 -5.93 -23.45 23.73
N LYS A 26 -4.84 -24.18 23.96
CA LYS A 26 -3.99 -24.00 25.13
C LYS A 26 -2.54 -24.35 24.82
N ALA A 27 -1.62 -23.73 25.55
CA ALA A 27 -0.19 -24.02 25.48
C ALA A 27 0.33 -24.29 26.89
N PHE A 28 1.19 -25.30 27.02
CA PHE A 28 1.79 -25.74 28.28
C PHE A 28 3.23 -26.18 28.03
N GLY A 29 4.19 -25.30 28.34
CA GLY A 29 5.58 -25.53 27.96
C GLY A 29 5.69 -25.79 26.45
N ASP A 30 6.30 -26.91 26.10
CA ASP A 30 6.52 -27.30 24.70
C ASP A 30 5.34 -28.06 24.07
N MET A 31 4.22 -28.20 24.79
CA MET A 31 3.01 -28.85 24.28
C MET A 31 1.93 -27.83 23.96
N LYS A 32 1.23 -28.04 22.84
CA LYS A 32 0.10 -27.22 22.40
C LYS A 32 -1.11 -28.08 22.12
N LEU A 33 -2.25 -27.71 22.70
CA LEU A 33 -3.52 -28.41 22.58
C LEU A 33 -4.37 -27.78 21.47
N TYR A 34 -4.91 -28.59 20.57
CA TYR A 34 -5.69 -28.20 19.40
C TYR A 34 -6.96 -29.06 19.27
N TYR A 35 -7.93 -28.56 18.52
CA TYR A 35 -8.93 -29.41 17.88
C TYR A 35 -8.28 -30.20 16.73
N ALA A 36 -8.76 -31.42 16.49
CA ALA A 36 -8.27 -32.21 15.37
C ALA A 36 -8.75 -31.57 14.04
N PRO A 37 -7.85 -31.21 13.11
CA PRO A 37 -8.20 -30.38 11.95
C PRO A 37 -9.19 -31.06 10.98
N GLN A 38 -9.32 -32.38 11.03
CA GLN A 38 -10.18 -33.18 10.18
C GLN A 38 -11.56 -33.50 10.79
N ARG A 39 -11.83 -33.10 12.04
CA ARG A 39 -13.10 -33.37 12.74
C ARG A 39 -13.67 -32.11 13.38
N ASP A 40 -14.94 -32.18 13.73
CA ASP A 40 -15.65 -31.14 14.47
C ASP A 40 -15.99 -31.67 15.87
N ASP A 41 -14.94 -31.87 16.68
CA ASP A 41 -15.07 -32.43 18.03
C ASP A 41 -15.50 -31.34 19.02
N PRO A 42 -16.32 -31.67 20.05
CA PRO A 42 -16.70 -30.70 21.08
C PRO A 42 -15.53 -30.28 21.98
N GLU A 43 -14.52 -31.14 22.11
CA GLU A 43 -13.35 -30.94 22.98
C GLU A 43 -12.03 -31.07 22.22
N PRO A 44 -11.03 -30.23 22.49
CA PRO A 44 -9.72 -30.33 21.86
C PRO A 44 -8.91 -31.45 22.51
N MET A 45 -8.58 -32.48 21.73
CA MET A 45 -7.89 -33.69 22.20
C MET A 45 -6.56 -33.96 21.48
N LEU A 46 -6.19 -33.13 20.51
CA LEU A 46 -4.95 -33.23 19.76
C LEU A 46 -3.85 -32.42 20.44
N VAL A 47 -2.78 -33.07 20.90
CA VAL A 47 -1.60 -32.44 21.49
C VAL A 47 -0.46 -32.46 20.48
N VAL A 48 0.14 -31.31 20.22
CA VAL A 48 1.38 -31.15 19.45
C VAL A 48 2.53 -30.91 20.42
N ASP A 49 3.53 -31.77 20.40
CA ASP A 49 4.81 -31.58 21.08
C ASP A 49 5.78 -30.87 20.13
N THR A 50 6.16 -29.66 20.52
CA THR A 50 7.04 -28.78 19.73
C THR A 50 8.52 -29.14 19.84
N ASN A 51 8.93 -29.91 20.86
CA ASN A 51 10.31 -30.41 20.95
C ASN A 51 10.56 -31.53 19.96
N THR A 52 9.63 -32.49 19.89
CA THR A 52 9.75 -33.66 19.02
C THR A 52 9.13 -33.44 17.64
N ASN A 53 8.37 -32.36 17.48
CA ASN A 53 7.60 -32.05 16.27
C ASN A 53 6.64 -33.20 15.87
N ARG A 54 5.97 -33.78 16.88
CA ARG A 54 4.99 -34.87 16.74
C ARG A 54 3.66 -34.47 17.34
N TRP A 55 2.59 -35.12 16.90
CA TRP A 55 1.27 -34.99 17.50
C TRP A 55 0.79 -36.31 18.10
N TYR A 56 -0.11 -36.22 19.07
CA TYR A 56 -0.87 -37.32 19.64
C TYR A 56 -2.31 -36.90 19.85
N ASP A 57 -3.26 -37.73 19.45
CA ASP A 57 -4.69 -37.50 19.59
C ASP A 57 -5.28 -38.43 20.65
N HIS A 58 -5.66 -37.87 21.79
CA HIS A 58 -6.25 -38.61 22.92
C HIS A 58 -7.62 -39.24 22.59
N SER A 59 -8.28 -38.81 21.52
CA SER A 59 -9.58 -39.38 21.14
C SER A 59 -9.47 -40.64 20.28
N THR A 60 -8.37 -40.81 19.55
CA THR A 60 -8.15 -41.94 18.62
C THR A 60 -6.98 -42.82 19.01
N ASP A 61 -6.21 -42.41 20.03
CA ASP A 61 -4.93 -43.01 20.41
C ASP A 61 -3.90 -43.05 19.27
N GLN A 62 -4.05 -42.15 18.29
CA GLN A 62 -3.11 -42.04 17.17
C GLN A 62 -2.03 -41.00 17.44
N SER A 63 -0.85 -41.22 16.86
CA SER A 63 0.24 -40.24 16.86
C SER A 63 0.91 -40.24 15.50
N GLY A 64 1.62 -39.15 15.19
CA GLY A 64 2.29 -39.04 13.91
C GLY A 64 3.15 -37.81 13.76
N ASP A 65 3.70 -37.67 12.57
CA ASP A 65 4.37 -36.46 12.11
C ASP A 65 3.46 -35.60 11.22
N ILE A 66 4.04 -34.59 10.58
CA ILE A 66 3.33 -33.68 9.66
C ILE A 66 2.71 -34.39 8.45
N ILE A 67 3.34 -35.47 7.95
CA ILE A 67 2.84 -36.24 6.80
C ILE A 67 1.61 -37.03 7.22
N ASP A 68 1.64 -37.64 8.41
CA ASP A 68 0.48 -38.37 8.95
C ASP A 68 -0.71 -37.43 9.17
N LEU A 69 -0.46 -36.24 9.74
CA LEU A 69 -1.50 -35.23 9.96
C LEU A 69 -2.10 -34.71 8.64
N ALA A 70 -1.23 -34.44 7.66
CA ALA A 70 -1.64 -34.03 6.32
C ALA A 70 -2.49 -35.11 5.64
N ALA A 71 -2.12 -36.39 5.78
CA ALA A 71 -2.86 -37.51 5.20
C ALA A 71 -4.27 -37.62 5.79
N MET A 72 -4.44 -37.33 7.08
CA MET A 72 -5.76 -37.31 7.73
C MET A 72 -6.62 -36.11 7.30
N LYS A 73 -6.01 -34.95 7.06
CA LYS A 73 -6.72 -33.71 6.72
C LYS A 73 -7.04 -33.55 5.23
N MET A 74 -6.18 -34.08 4.36
CA MET A 74 -6.31 -33.84 2.92
C MET A 74 -7.60 -34.45 2.35
N ASN A 75 -8.17 -33.78 1.35
CA ASN A 75 -9.24 -34.37 0.56
C ASN A 75 -8.62 -35.33 -0.48
N PRO A 76 -8.90 -36.65 -0.41
CA PRO A 76 -8.29 -37.63 -1.31
C PRO A 76 -8.71 -37.43 -2.78
N ASN A 77 -9.80 -36.71 -3.06
CA ASN A 77 -10.19 -36.36 -4.42
C ASN A 77 -9.34 -35.23 -5.03
N LEU A 78 -8.59 -34.49 -4.20
CA LEU A 78 -7.78 -33.35 -4.62
C LEU A 78 -6.27 -33.62 -4.49
N TYR A 79 -5.87 -34.50 -3.57
CA TYR A 79 -4.46 -34.81 -3.31
C TYR A 79 -4.23 -36.31 -3.25
N MET A 80 -3.19 -36.77 -3.95
CA MET A 80 -2.73 -38.17 -3.93
C MET A 80 -1.53 -38.36 -2.99
N ASP A 81 -0.70 -37.32 -2.80
CA ASP A 81 0.44 -37.31 -1.90
C ASP A 81 0.23 -36.22 -0.82
N PRO A 82 0.21 -36.57 0.48
CA PRO A 82 0.13 -35.60 1.57
C PRO A 82 1.21 -34.51 1.51
N ARG A 83 2.37 -34.80 0.89
CA ARG A 83 3.44 -33.82 0.70
C ARG A 83 3.02 -32.67 -0.19
N ASP A 84 2.25 -32.93 -1.24
CA ASP A 84 1.79 -31.89 -2.16
C ASP A 84 0.75 -31.00 -1.46
N PHE A 85 -0.09 -31.59 -0.59
CA PHE A 85 -1.00 -30.84 0.29
C PHE A 85 -0.24 -29.91 1.25
N ILE A 86 0.79 -30.43 1.93
CA ILE A 86 1.64 -29.63 2.82
C ILE A 86 2.27 -28.46 2.07
N LEU A 87 2.90 -28.73 0.93
CA LEU A 87 3.60 -27.71 0.15
C LEU A 87 2.68 -26.61 -0.35
N LYS A 88 1.45 -26.94 -0.76
CA LYS A 88 0.48 -25.93 -1.17
C LYS A 88 0.16 -24.97 -0.02
N TYR A 89 -0.31 -25.51 1.11
CA TYR A 89 -0.77 -24.69 2.22
C TYR A 89 0.37 -23.91 2.88
N MET A 90 1.55 -24.52 3.02
CA MET A 90 2.71 -23.82 3.59
C MET A 90 3.19 -22.67 2.70
N ASN A 91 3.20 -22.85 1.38
CA ASN A 91 3.61 -21.78 0.46
C ASN A 91 2.57 -20.66 0.36
N GLU A 92 1.28 -21.00 0.36
CA GLU A 92 0.19 -20.01 0.41
C GLU A 92 0.24 -19.21 1.73
N TYR A 93 0.54 -19.87 2.84
CA TYR A 93 0.70 -19.23 4.14
C TYR A 93 1.89 -18.26 4.18
N GLU A 94 3.05 -18.64 3.64
CA GLU A 94 4.19 -17.72 3.50
C GLU A 94 3.86 -16.53 2.61
N GLN A 95 3.19 -16.76 1.49
CA GLN A 95 2.74 -15.68 0.60
C GLN A 95 1.76 -14.74 1.31
N GLY A 96 0.83 -15.28 2.09
CA GLY A 96 -0.10 -14.49 2.90
C GLY A 96 0.62 -13.64 3.94
N LYS A 97 1.65 -14.18 4.61
CA LYS A 97 2.51 -13.42 5.53
C LYS A 97 3.26 -12.30 4.81
N GLU A 98 3.80 -12.56 3.62
CA GLU A 98 4.47 -11.54 2.80
C GLU A 98 3.51 -10.42 2.36
N LEU A 99 2.31 -10.76 1.90
CA LEU A 99 1.28 -9.78 1.53
C LEU A 99 0.84 -8.94 2.72
N LEU A 100 0.61 -9.57 3.88
CA LEU A 100 0.27 -8.86 5.12
C LEU A 100 1.42 -7.95 5.57
N ALA A 101 2.66 -8.41 5.46
CA ALA A 101 3.84 -7.60 5.76
C ALA A 101 3.94 -6.40 4.80
N MET A 102 3.67 -6.58 3.51
CA MET A 102 3.61 -5.49 2.53
C MET A 102 2.51 -4.47 2.86
N ALA A 103 1.31 -4.94 3.23
CA ALA A 103 0.21 -4.06 3.64
C ALA A 103 0.48 -3.31 4.95
N ARG A 104 1.29 -3.90 5.84
CA ARG A 104 1.71 -3.31 7.12
C ARG A 104 2.99 -2.49 7.03
N ARG A 105 3.68 -2.48 5.89
CA ARG A 105 4.74 -1.48 5.69
C ARG A 105 4.04 -0.14 5.88
N PRO A 106 4.51 0.71 6.81
CA PRO A 106 4.17 2.11 6.72
C PRO A 106 4.47 2.46 5.27
N HIS A 107 3.49 2.95 4.51
CA HIS A 107 3.86 3.95 3.53
C HIS A 107 4.71 4.91 4.34
N GLU A 108 6.03 4.92 4.09
CA GLU A 108 6.84 6.02 4.57
C GLU A 108 5.99 7.23 4.25
N PRO A 109 5.61 8.06 5.25
CA PRO A 109 5.01 9.32 4.90
C PRO A 109 6.00 9.87 3.89
N ILE A 110 5.55 10.07 2.66
CA ILE A 110 6.32 10.85 1.72
C ILE A 110 6.44 12.15 2.50
N THR A 111 7.57 12.34 3.18
CA THR A 111 7.91 13.57 3.85
C THR A 111 8.22 14.49 2.71
N VAL A 112 7.15 14.91 2.04
CA VAL A 112 7.13 16.13 1.29
C VAL A 112 7.49 17.15 2.36
N GLY A 113 8.72 17.66 2.32
CA GLY A 113 9.20 18.70 3.24
C GLY A 113 8.46 20.04 3.07
N LEU A 114 7.22 19.98 2.58
CA LEU A 114 6.32 21.08 2.32
C LEU A 114 5.43 21.26 3.55
N ASP A 115 5.59 22.39 4.21
CA ASP A 115 4.64 22.83 5.23
C ASP A 115 3.35 23.30 4.53
N ILE A 116 2.42 22.36 4.33
CA ILE A 116 1.17 22.58 3.57
C ILE A 116 0.39 23.78 4.12
N LYS A 117 0.43 24.03 5.43
CA LYS A 117 -0.26 25.16 6.06
C LYS A 117 0.30 26.52 5.63
N LYS A 118 1.54 26.56 5.15
CA LYS A 118 2.22 27.77 4.66
C LYS A 118 2.10 27.98 3.15
N VAL A 119 1.56 27.00 2.42
CA VAL A 119 1.38 27.13 0.96
C VAL A 119 0.41 28.27 0.68
N LYS A 120 0.84 29.21 -0.19
CA LYS A 120 -0.03 30.29 -0.64
C LYS A 120 -1.02 29.75 -1.66
N LEU A 121 -2.30 30.11 -1.52
CA LEU A 121 -3.35 29.70 -2.46
C LEU A 121 -3.05 30.18 -3.87
N THR A 122 -2.39 31.32 -4.06
CA THR A 122 -1.94 31.78 -5.38
C THR A 122 -0.91 30.84 -6.02
N ASP A 123 0.02 30.30 -5.24
CA ASP A 123 1.02 29.34 -5.74
C ASP A 123 0.34 28.01 -6.07
N PHE A 124 -0.61 27.60 -5.23
CA PHE A 124 -1.42 26.42 -5.48
C PHE A 124 -2.28 26.56 -6.75
N MET A 125 -2.89 27.74 -6.99
CA MET A 125 -3.61 28.02 -8.24
C MET A 125 -2.70 27.96 -9.46
N LYS A 126 -1.47 28.47 -9.35
CA LYS A 126 -0.47 28.32 -10.41
C LYS A 126 -0.11 26.84 -10.63
N ALA A 127 -0.03 26.03 -9.57
CA ALA A 127 0.23 24.58 -9.68
C ALA A 127 -0.89 23.85 -10.41
N LEU A 128 -2.14 24.29 -10.20
CA LEU A 128 -3.33 23.82 -10.91
C LEU A 128 -3.43 24.33 -12.37
N GLY A 129 -2.41 25.07 -12.85
CA GLY A 129 -2.34 25.58 -14.22
C GLY A 129 -2.91 26.99 -14.41
N GLN A 130 -3.33 27.68 -13.35
CA GLN A 130 -3.80 29.07 -13.40
C GLN A 130 -2.70 30.02 -12.90
N GLU A 131 -1.74 30.32 -13.79
CA GLU A 131 -0.55 31.08 -13.41
C GLU A 131 -0.83 32.53 -13.01
N HIS A 132 -1.83 33.16 -13.62
CA HIS A 132 -2.20 34.53 -13.34
C HIS A 132 -3.70 34.63 -13.03
N PRO A 133 -4.09 35.51 -12.11
CA PRO A 133 -5.50 35.80 -11.88
C PRO A 133 -6.12 36.43 -13.13
N VAL A 134 -7.41 36.21 -13.33
CA VAL A 134 -8.21 36.87 -14.36
C VAL A 134 -8.32 38.38 -14.08
N ALA A 135 -8.41 38.75 -12.80
CA ALA A 135 -8.42 40.14 -12.36
C ALA A 135 -7.84 40.28 -10.95
N ALA A 136 -7.36 41.46 -10.60
CA ALA A 136 -6.83 41.76 -9.27
C ALA A 136 -7.39 43.10 -8.77
N ASP A 137 -7.73 43.14 -7.48
CA ASP A 137 -8.19 44.35 -6.79
C ASP A 137 -7.55 44.41 -5.40
N GLY A 138 -6.56 45.29 -5.22
CA GLY A 138 -5.76 45.36 -4.00
C GLY A 138 -5.13 43.99 -3.64
N ASN A 139 -5.52 43.45 -2.50
CA ASN A 139 -5.08 42.13 -1.99
C ASN A 139 -5.94 40.96 -2.48
N LEU A 140 -6.94 41.22 -3.30
CA LEU A 140 -7.81 40.20 -3.87
C LEU A 140 -7.29 39.77 -5.25
N ARG A 141 -7.35 38.46 -5.50
CA ARG A 141 -6.98 37.83 -6.77
C ARG A 141 -8.17 36.99 -7.23
N ILE A 142 -8.71 37.31 -8.40
CA ILE A 142 -9.88 36.66 -8.97
C ILE A 142 -9.40 35.61 -9.96
N TYR A 143 -9.75 34.36 -9.72
CA TYR A 143 -9.40 33.19 -10.53
C TYR A 143 -10.66 32.48 -11.01
N ASN A 144 -10.47 31.62 -12.02
CA ASN A 144 -11.54 30.71 -12.40
C ASN A 144 -11.68 29.61 -11.35
N ALA A 145 -12.91 29.32 -10.89
CA ALA A 145 -13.14 28.26 -9.92
C ALA A 145 -12.68 26.89 -10.49
N PRO A 146 -11.66 26.24 -9.90
CA PRO A 146 -10.98 25.11 -10.52
C PRO A 146 -11.75 23.78 -10.41
N TYR A 147 -12.80 23.73 -9.60
CA TYR A 147 -13.68 22.57 -9.39
C TYR A 147 -14.98 22.65 -10.22
N ASP A 148 -15.24 23.77 -10.91
CA ASP A 148 -16.45 23.92 -11.74
C ASP A 148 -16.20 23.34 -13.14
N ALA A 149 -17.20 22.65 -13.71
CA ALA A 149 -17.11 22.04 -15.04
C ALA A 149 -17.01 23.11 -16.15
N ASN A 150 -17.53 24.31 -15.90
CA ASN A 150 -17.37 25.49 -16.75
C ASN A 150 -16.73 26.62 -15.91
N PRO A 151 -15.39 26.65 -15.78
CA PRO A 151 -14.69 27.56 -14.88
C PRO A 151 -14.96 29.03 -15.25
N GLY A 152 -15.64 29.75 -14.36
CA GLY A 152 -15.84 31.20 -14.44
C GLY A 152 -15.03 31.95 -13.37
N PRO A 153 -14.76 33.26 -13.54
CA PRO A 153 -13.91 34.06 -12.64
C PRO A 153 -14.63 34.43 -11.35
N THR A 154 -15.02 33.43 -10.56
CA THR A 154 -15.87 33.56 -9.38
C THR A 154 -15.10 33.29 -8.09
N MET A 155 -13.92 32.68 -8.16
CA MET A 155 -13.10 32.42 -6.99
C MET A 155 -12.21 33.62 -6.67
N VAL A 156 -12.38 34.17 -5.48
CA VAL A 156 -11.62 35.32 -4.98
C VAL A 156 -10.70 34.85 -3.85
N ILE A 157 -9.39 34.99 -4.05
CA ILE A 157 -8.35 34.71 -3.06
C ILE A 157 -7.89 36.01 -2.42
N ASN A 158 -7.89 36.09 -1.09
CA ASN A 158 -7.25 37.16 -0.33
C ASN A 158 -5.81 36.79 0.00
N THR A 159 -4.84 37.55 -0.49
CA THR A 159 -3.41 37.24 -0.34
C THR A 159 -2.85 37.51 1.06
N GLU A 160 -3.52 38.34 1.86
CA GLU A 160 -3.14 38.61 3.26
C GLU A 160 -3.57 37.46 4.17
N THR A 161 -4.84 37.07 4.09
CA THR A 161 -5.39 36.01 4.95
C THR A 161 -5.12 34.60 4.42
N ASN A 162 -4.73 34.48 3.15
CA ASN A 162 -4.57 33.21 2.45
C ASN A 162 -5.85 32.35 2.47
N LEU A 163 -7.00 33.00 2.33
CA LEU A 163 -8.32 32.37 2.26
C LEU A 163 -8.96 32.68 0.92
N TRP A 164 -9.86 31.80 0.47
CA TRP A 164 -10.65 31.99 -0.74
C TRP A 164 -12.14 32.00 -0.43
N ARG A 165 -12.91 32.61 -1.33
CA ARG A 165 -14.36 32.53 -1.39
C ARG A 165 -14.81 32.51 -2.84
N ASP A 166 -15.79 31.68 -3.15
CA ASP A 166 -16.46 31.67 -4.45
C ASP A 166 -17.76 32.48 -4.39
N THR A 167 -17.85 33.46 -5.28
CA THR A 167 -19.03 34.35 -5.37
C THR A 167 -20.25 33.66 -5.97
N LYS A 168 -20.08 32.53 -6.67
CA LYS A 168 -21.17 31.77 -7.30
C LYS A 168 -21.75 30.71 -6.35
N SER A 169 -20.91 29.81 -5.83
CA SER A 169 -21.38 28.73 -4.93
C SER A 169 -21.54 29.18 -3.48
N GLY A 170 -20.83 30.24 -3.06
CA GLY A 170 -20.74 30.66 -1.67
C GLY A 170 -19.74 29.86 -0.83
N ALA A 171 -19.07 28.86 -1.40
CA ALA A 171 -18.00 28.11 -0.75
C ALA A 171 -16.82 29.02 -0.39
N TYR A 172 -16.09 28.67 0.68
CA TYR A 172 -14.95 29.45 1.17
C TYR A 172 -14.06 28.57 2.06
N GLY A 173 -12.80 28.98 2.22
CA GLY A 173 -11.90 28.31 3.15
C GLY A 173 -10.42 28.54 2.86
N GLY A 174 -9.59 27.65 3.39
CA GLY A 174 -8.15 27.59 3.13
C GLY A 174 -7.80 26.53 2.08
N ILE A 175 -6.54 26.11 2.08
CA ILE A 175 -6.01 25.14 1.10
C ILE A 175 -6.64 23.75 1.23
N TYR A 176 -6.99 23.32 2.44
CA TYR A 176 -7.64 22.03 2.66
C TYR A 176 -9.08 22.02 2.17
N ASP A 177 -9.82 23.11 2.38
CA ASP A 177 -11.17 23.25 1.86
C ASP A 177 -11.17 23.27 0.33
N LEU A 178 -10.21 23.96 -0.29
CA LEU A 178 -10.06 23.94 -1.76
C LEU A 178 -9.68 22.55 -2.29
N ALA A 179 -8.77 21.85 -1.61
CA ALA A 179 -8.39 20.49 -1.99
C ALA A 179 -9.56 19.51 -1.82
N TYR A 180 -10.41 19.72 -0.81
CA TYR A 180 -11.66 18.98 -0.64
C TYR A 180 -12.60 19.21 -1.83
N GLU A 181 -12.85 20.46 -2.23
CA GLU A 181 -13.71 20.76 -3.40
C GLU A 181 -13.19 20.14 -4.70
N LEU A 182 -11.87 20.01 -4.86
CA LEU A 182 -11.24 19.43 -6.05
C LEU A 182 -11.26 17.90 -6.09
N THR A 183 -11.20 17.26 -4.92
CA THR A 183 -10.99 15.80 -4.83
C THR A 183 -12.21 15.03 -4.30
N GLY A 184 -13.11 15.71 -3.57
CA GLY A 184 -14.19 15.10 -2.81
C GLY A 184 -13.73 14.27 -1.61
N SER A 185 -12.44 14.29 -1.26
CA SER A 185 -11.89 13.45 -0.18
C SER A 185 -11.95 14.13 1.17
N CYS A 186 -12.48 13.44 2.17
CA CYS A 186 -12.40 13.84 3.58
C CYS A 186 -11.15 13.26 4.29
N ASN A 187 -10.32 12.48 3.59
CA ASN A 187 -9.13 11.86 4.15
C ASN A 187 -7.95 12.84 4.12
N MET A 188 -7.47 13.23 5.30
CA MET A 188 -6.38 14.19 5.45
C MET A 188 -5.08 13.76 4.74
N SER A 189 -4.78 12.46 4.71
CA SER A 189 -3.59 11.94 4.03
C SER A 189 -3.71 12.08 2.52
N GLU A 190 -4.90 11.84 1.95
CA GLU A 190 -5.15 12.02 0.52
C GLU A 190 -5.10 13.49 0.13
N LEU A 191 -5.69 14.38 0.94
CA LEU A 191 -5.59 15.83 0.72
C LEU A 191 -4.13 16.32 0.77
N ASN A 192 -3.36 15.85 1.75
CA ASN A 192 -1.94 16.19 1.86
C ASN A 192 -1.14 15.72 0.63
N LEU A 193 -1.38 14.48 0.18
CA LEU A 193 -0.72 13.92 -1.00
C LEU A 193 -1.10 14.67 -2.28
N TYR A 194 -2.37 15.03 -2.43
CA TYR A 194 -2.85 15.80 -3.58
C TYR A 194 -2.18 17.18 -3.62
N ILE A 195 -2.25 17.94 -2.52
CA ILE A 195 -1.65 19.29 -2.45
C ILE A 195 -0.16 19.23 -2.73
N ALA A 196 0.55 18.31 -2.07
CA ALA A 196 1.98 18.12 -2.29
C ALA A 196 2.32 17.70 -3.72
N GLY A 197 1.51 16.83 -4.34
CA GLY A 197 1.69 16.39 -5.71
C GLY A 197 1.58 17.53 -6.71
N GLN A 198 0.56 18.39 -6.57
CA GLN A 198 0.42 19.59 -7.40
C GLN A 198 1.62 20.53 -7.22
N MET A 199 2.00 20.82 -5.97
CA MET A 199 3.09 21.74 -5.66
C MET A 199 4.46 21.21 -6.12
N SER A 200 4.70 19.90 -6.07
CA SER A 200 5.96 19.27 -6.52
C SER A 200 6.13 19.27 -8.04
N GLY A 201 5.03 19.38 -8.80
CA GLY A 201 5.06 19.52 -10.26
C GLY A 201 5.74 20.82 -10.72
N MET A 202 5.75 21.85 -9.88
CA MET A 202 6.33 23.16 -10.20
C MET A 202 7.86 23.19 -10.15
N GLU A 203 8.47 22.45 -9.22
CA GLU A 203 9.94 22.41 -9.08
C GLU A 203 10.64 21.78 -10.30
N LYS A 204 9.95 20.89 -11.02
CA LYS A 204 10.46 20.28 -12.25
C LYS A 204 10.46 21.26 -13.44
N SER A 205 9.51 22.20 -13.48
CA SER A 205 9.41 23.18 -14.58
C SER A 205 10.36 24.38 -14.42
N GLN A 206 10.79 24.71 -13.20
CA GLN A 206 11.77 25.81 -12.99
C GLN A 206 13.22 25.44 -13.32
N LYS A 207 13.55 24.15 -13.54
CA LYS A 207 14.92 23.72 -13.93
C LYS A 207 15.24 23.83 -15.42
N VAL A 208 14.32 24.34 -16.25
CA VAL A 208 14.50 24.43 -17.70
C VAL A 208 14.46 25.88 -18.15
N ASP A 209 15.38 26.72 -17.67
CA ASP A 209 15.66 28.01 -18.32
C ASP A 209 17.09 28.50 -18.00
N SER A 210 18.05 28.13 -18.87
CA SER A 210 19.33 28.83 -19.18
C SER A 210 20.22 27.95 -20.10
N PRO A 211 21.04 28.51 -21.01
CA PRO A 211 20.72 28.69 -22.43
C PRO A 211 21.35 27.63 -23.35
N ARG A 212 20.71 27.42 -24.52
CA ARG A 212 21.22 26.64 -25.65
C ARG A 212 22.61 27.12 -26.08
N GLN A 213 23.62 26.26 -25.98
CA GLN A 213 24.82 26.34 -26.82
C GLN A 213 24.51 25.68 -28.17
N GLU A 214 24.52 26.48 -29.22
CA GLU A 214 24.54 26.03 -30.61
C GLU A 214 25.80 25.17 -30.84
N GLN A 215 25.61 23.96 -31.34
CA GLN A 215 26.70 23.12 -31.84
C GLN A 215 26.90 23.42 -33.33
N GLU A 216 28.11 23.88 -33.69
CA GLU A 216 28.57 23.99 -35.09
C GLU A 216 28.60 22.60 -35.79
N PRO A 217 28.37 22.53 -37.12
CA PRO A 217 28.37 21.27 -37.86
C PRO A 217 29.78 20.85 -38.30
N ASP A 218 30.15 19.61 -38.00
CA ASP A 218 31.42 18.97 -38.36
C ASP A 218 31.46 18.53 -39.85
N LYS A 219 32.57 18.78 -40.54
CA LYS A 219 32.80 18.49 -41.97
C LYS A 219 33.27 17.04 -42.18
N PRO A 220 32.86 16.34 -43.27
CA PRO A 220 33.26 14.97 -43.50
C PRO A 220 34.67 14.84 -44.12
N LYS A 221 35.56 14.05 -43.51
CA LYS A 221 36.85 13.65 -44.08
C LYS A 221 36.71 12.44 -45.02
N ARG A 222 37.04 12.66 -46.29
CA ARG A 222 37.20 11.66 -47.36
C ARG A 222 38.33 10.66 -47.02
N LYS A 223 38.09 9.36 -47.13
CA LYS A 223 39.15 8.33 -47.22
C LYS A 223 39.11 7.68 -48.61
N MET A 224 40.21 7.83 -49.34
CA MET A 224 40.53 7.08 -50.56
C MET A 224 40.78 5.60 -50.20
N ARG A 225 40.28 4.69 -51.02
CA ARG A 225 40.75 3.30 -51.10
C ARG A 225 41.63 3.16 -52.34
N LEU A 226 42.63 2.30 -52.21
CA LEU A 226 43.64 1.89 -53.21
C LEU A 226 43.05 1.65 -54.59
#